data_AF-A0AAF0JUV1-F1
#
_entry.id   AF-A0AAF0JUV1-F1
#
_cell.length_a   1.000
_cell.length_b   1.000
_cell.length_c   1.000
_cell.angle_alpha   90.00
_cell.angle_beta   90.00
_cell.angle_gamma   90.00
#
_symmetry.space_group_name_H-M   'P 1'
#
loop_
_entity.id
_entity.type
_entity.pdbx_description
1 polymer ?
#
loop_
_entity_poly.entity_id
_entity_poly.type
_entity_poly.pdbx_seq_one_letter_code
_entity_poly.pdbx_strand_id
1 'polypeptide(L)'
;MVKIEWFYDDIMFTGISREKLEDTISKKKDILKKIVDHVKEIEGEAYTKLIELKTQPGYTSRYIDAMVLMNAVFLRLVRERSERPEDVEKKVTILGEILLENNIVEHDHVHIHENNSDSSITIDWYKDILEYLQVTDDEIEEYTKLVKENIERIIKCIEYTQETPDTDYLFILKGWETTTMQGQIFKHVSVHVADGKPYLIYSEEYERYGEHMIYYFRLGRIVIGK
;
A
#
# COMPACT_ATOMS: atom_id res chain seq x y z
N MET A 1 -23.12 -11.37 -5.41
CA MET A 1 -23.23 -9.92 -5.30
C MET A 1 -22.23 -9.47 -4.26
N VAL A 2 -21.35 -8.51 -4.55
CA VAL A 2 -20.43 -7.97 -3.54
C VAL A 2 -21.24 -7.00 -2.69
N LYS A 3 -21.27 -7.19 -1.37
CA LYS A 3 -21.98 -6.29 -0.46
C LYS A 3 -21.03 -5.17 -0.06
N ILE A 4 -21.46 -3.93 -0.22
CA ILE A 4 -20.68 -2.73 0.10
C ILE A 4 -21.43 -1.95 1.18
N GLU A 5 -20.72 -1.58 2.23
CA GLU A 5 -21.18 -0.59 3.20
C GLU A 5 -20.63 0.78 2.81
N TRP A 6 -21.52 1.69 2.43
CA TRP A 6 -21.14 3.03 1.98
C TRP A 6 -21.05 3.99 3.17
N PHE A 7 -19.99 4.79 3.25
CA PHE A 7 -19.81 5.78 4.32
C PHE A 7 -20.42 7.15 3.99
N TYR A 8 -20.74 7.36 2.72
CA TYR A 8 -21.48 8.53 2.25
C TYR A 8 -22.88 8.09 1.80
N ASP A 9 -23.83 9.02 1.66
CA ASP A 9 -25.14 8.75 1.05
C ASP A 9 -25.10 8.85 -0.48
N ASP A 10 -24.20 9.68 -1.01
CA ASP A 10 -23.90 9.82 -2.43
C ASP A 10 -22.38 9.92 -2.65
N ILE A 11 -21.90 9.39 -3.78
CA ILE A 11 -20.51 9.50 -4.23
C ILE A 11 -20.36 10.34 -5.50
N MET A 12 -21.36 11.09 -5.96
CA MET A 12 -21.29 11.88 -7.20
C MET A 12 -20.10 12.86 -7.26
N PHE A 13 -19.55 13.30 -6.12
CA PHE A 13 -18.31 14.09 -6.06
C PHE A 13 -17.08 13.35 -6.65
N THR A 14 -17.14 12.03 -6.75
CA THR A 14 -16.14 11.20 -7.44
C THR A 14 -16.23 11.37 -8.97
N GLY A 15 -17.39 11.78 -9.50
CA GLY A 15 -17.67 11.83 -10.93
C GLY A 15 -18.08 10.47 -11.53
N ILE A 16 -18.41 9.48 -10.69
CA ILE A 16 -18.95 8.18 -11.09
C ILE A 16 -20.16 7.80 -10.23
N SER A 17 -21.10 7.03 -10.80
CA SER A 17 -22.24 6.48 -10.05
C SER A 17 -21.85 5.24 -9.24
N ARG A 18 -22.58 4.98 -8.15
CA ARG A 18 -22.43 3.76 -7.34
C ARG A 18 -22.62 2.50 -8.16
N GLU A 19 -23.67 2.44 -8.96
CA GLU A 19 -24.01 1.28 -9.79
C GLU A 19 -22.83 0.89 -10.70
N LYS A 20 -22.18 1.87 -11.34
CA LYS A 20 -21.02 1.59 -12.21
C LYS A 20 -19.82 1.07 -11.42
N LEU A 21 -19.61 1.59 -10.21
CA LEU A 21 -18.54 1.14 -9.33
C LEU A 21 -18.82 -0.28 -8.80
N GLU A 22 -20.05 -0.57 -8.38
CA GLU A 22 -20.51 -1.89 -7.94
C GLU A 22 -20.41 -2.95 -9.05
N ASP A 23 -20.76 -2.60 -10.29
CA ASP A 23 -20.57 -3.46 -11.46
C ASP A 23 -19.09 -3.75 -11.72
N THR A 24 -18.22 -2.72 -11.61
CA THR A 24 -16.78 -2.89 -11.77
C THR A 24 -16.19 -3.81 -10.70
N ILE A 25 -16.58 -3.63 -9.43
CA ILE A 25 -16.16 -4.47 -8.31
C ILE A 25 -16.66 -5.90 -8.50
N SER A 26 -17.91 -6.07 -8.94
CA SER A 26 -18.48 -7.39 -9.19
C SER A 26 -17.72 -8.14 -10.28
N LYS A 27 -17.26 -7.45 -11.33
CA LYS A 27 -16.41 -8.03 -12.39
C LYS A 27 -15.00 -8.38 -11.91
N LYS A 28 -14.50 -7.72 -10.86
CA LYS A 28 -13.19 -7.97 -10.25
C LYS A 28 -13.25 -8.85 -8.98
N LYS A 29 -14.42 -9.43 -8.62
CA LYS A 29 -14.61 -10.19 -7.36
C LYS A 29 -13.57 -11.29 -7.15
N ASP A 30 -13.30 -12.08 -8.19
CA ASP A 30 -12.38 -13.22 -8.07
C ASP A 30 -10.91 -12.78 -7.94
N ILE A 31 -10.54 -11.69 -8.61
CA ILE A 31 -9.21 -11.07 -8.44
C ILE A 31 -9.07 -10.52 -7.02
N LEU A 32 -10.08 -9.81 -6.50
CA LEU A 32 -10.05 -9.28 -5.14
C LEU A 32 -9.92 -10.39 -4.09
N LYS A 33 -10.61 -11.52 -4.26
CA LYS A 33 -10.45 -12.68 -3.37
C LYS A 33 -9.02 -13.21 -3.38
N LYS A 34 -8.43 -13.35 -4.57
CA LYS A 34 -7.05 -13.79 -4.72
C LYS A 34 -6.08 -12.83 -4.01
N ILE A 35 -6.28 -11.52 -4.15
CA ILE A 35 -5.48 -10.50 -3.47
C ILE A 35 -5.62 -10.61 -1.95
N VAL A 36 -6.81 -10.89 -1.41
CA VAL A 36 -7.01 -11.10 0.04
C VAL A 36 -6.15 -12.27 0.54
N ASP A 37 -6.09 -13.37 -0.20
CA ASP A 37 -5.28 -14.53 0.17
C ASP A 37 -3.78 -14.18 0.14
N HIS A 38 -3.32 -13.47 -0.90
CA HIS A 38 -1.95 -12.98 -0.99
C HIS A 38 -1.58 -12.07 0.19
N VAL A 39 -2.45 -11.10 0.51
CA VAL A 39 -2.24 -10.13 1.58
C VAL A 39 -2.11 -10.80 2.95
N LYS A 40 -2.88 -11.86 3.21
CA LYS A 40 -2.76 -12.66 4.43
C LYS A 40 -1.42 -13.39 4.49
N GLU A 41 -0.99 -13.98 3.39
CA GLU A 41 0.26 -14.73 3.35
C GLU A 41 1.50 -13.85 3.53
N ILE A 42 1.49 -12.64 2.99
CA ILE A 42 2.60 -11.69 3.15
C ILE A 42 2.46 -10.81 4.40
N GLU A 43 1.39 -10.96 5.19
CA GLU A 43 1.06 -10.08 6.33
C GLU A 43 1.19 -8.60 5.98
N GLY A 44 0.53 -8.18 4.90
CA GLY A 44 0.73 -6.87 4.30
C GLY A 44 -0.56 -6.16 3.94
N GLU A 45 -0.46 -5.36 2.89
CA GLU A 45 -1.52 -4.58 2.29
C GLU A 45 -1.39 -4.68 0.77
N ALA A 46 -2.50 -4.53 0.07
CA ALA A 46 -2.49 -4.39 -1.38
C ALA A 46 -3.42 -3.27 -1.82
N TYR A 47 -3.05 -2.59 -2.89
CA TYR A 47 -3.83 -1.51 -3.48
C TYR A 47 -4.08 -1.83 -4.94
N THR A 48 -5.31 -2.21 -5.27
CA THR A 48 -5.67 -2.58 -6.64
C THR A 48 -6.53 -1.51 -7.29
N LYS A 49 -6.05 -0.95 -8.41
CA LYS A 49 -6.78 0.08 -9.14
C LYS A 49 -8.04 -0.53 -9.77
N LEU A 50 -9.18 0.07 -9.44
CA LEU A 50 -10.47 -0.37 -9.96
C LEU A 50 -10.87 0.45 -11.18
N ILE A 51 -10.77 1.78 -11.08
CA ILE A 51 -11.25 2.72 -12.10
C ILE A 51 -10.34 3.95 -12.14
N GLU A 52 -9.79 4.26 -13.31
CA GLU A 52 -9.15 5.55 -13.59
C GLU A 52 -10.22 6.62 -13.86
N LEU A 53 -10.08 7.77 -13.23
CA LEU A 53 -11.00 8.91 -13.38
C LEU A 53 -10.31 10.05 -14.12
N LYS A 54 -11.10 11.04 -14.56
CA LYS A 54 -10.52 12.25 -15.14
C LYS A 54 -9.67 12.99 -14.09
N THR A 55 -8.39 13.16 -14.38
CA THR A 55 -7.45 13.94 -13.55
C THR A 55 -7.90 15.39 -13.42
N GLN A 56 -7.81 15.93 -12.21
CA GLN A 56 -8.15 17.32 -11.89
C GLN A 56 -6.91 18.22 -11.97
N PRO A 57 -7.05 19.54 -12.22
CA PRO A 57 -5.93 20.47 -12.18
C PRO A 57 -5.17 20.38 -10.84
N GLY A 58 -3.84 20.33 -10.90
CA GLY A 58 -2.97 20.22 -9.72
C GLY A 58 -2.68 18.79 -9.25
N TYR A 59 -3.26 17.77 -9.89
CA TYR A 59 -3.00 16.35 -9.62
C TYR A 59 -2.37 15.67 -10.84
N THR A 60 -1.55 14.65 -10.59
CA THR A 60 -0.95 13.80 -11.62
C THR A 60 -1.84 12.61 -11.97
N SER A 61 -2.63 12.13 -11.00
CA SER A 61 -3.47 10.94 -11.15
C SER A 61 -4.72 11.06 -10.29
N ARG A 62 -5.82 10.43 -10.70
CA ARG A 62 -7.05 10.38 -9.92
C ARG A 62 -7.82 9.10 -10.24
N TYR A 63 -8.00 8.25 -9.25
CA TYR A 63 -8.60 6.93 -9.45
C TYR A 63 -9.35 6.46 -8.21
N ILE A 64 -10.10 5.38 -8.38
CA ILE A 64 -10.66 4.60 -7.27
C ILE A 64 -9.91 3.28 -7.21
N ASP A 65 -9.43 2.93 -6.03
CA ASP A 65 -8.82 1.64 -5.73
C ASP A 65 -9.56 0.90 -4.63
N ALA A 66 -9.24 -0.39 -4.50
CA ALA A 66 -9.51 -1.16 -3.30
C ALA A 66 -8.20 -1.35 -2.52
N MET A 67 -8.19 -0.88 -1.28
CA MET A 67 -7.19 -1.24 -0.27
C MET A 67 -7.60 -2.53 0.39
N VAL A 68 -6.81 -3.57 0.16
CA VAL A 68 -7.01 -4.90 0.72
C VAL A 68 -6.05 -5.06 1.89
N LEU A 69 -6.63 -5.23 3.07
CA LEU A 69 -5.95 -5.59 4.30
C LEU A 69 -6.23 -7.07 4.62
N MET A 70 -5.54 -7.60 5.64
CA MET A 70 -5.71 -9.00 6.07
C MET A 70 -7.17 -9.34 6.44
N ASN A 71 -7.92 -8.37 6.94
CA ASN A 71 -9.26 -8.55 7.50
C ASN A 71 -10.33 -7.57 6.95
N ALA A 72 -9.95 -6.66 6.04
CA ALA A 72 -10.85 -5.63 5.54
C ALA A 72 -10.51 -5.25 4.10
N VAL A 73 -11.51 -4.77 3.35
CA VAL A 73 -11.31 -4.21 2.01
C VAL A 73 -12.01 -2.87 1.90
N PHE A 74 -11.24 -1.79 1.79
CA PHE A 74 -11.77 -0.43 1.69
C PHE A 74 -11.75 0.07 0.26
N LEU A 75 -12.82 0.75 -0.15
CA LEU A 75 -12.87 1.50 -1.40
C LEU A 75 -12.38 2.91 -1.14
N ARG A 76 -11.43 3.38 -1.95
CA ARG A 76 -10.84 4.70 -1.74
C ARG A 76 -10.84 5.51 -3.02
N LEU A 77 -11.19 6.79 -2.90
CA LEU A 77 -10.87 7.79 -3.91
C LEU A 77 -9.45 8.29 -3.63
N VAL A 78 -8.55 8.09 -4.58
CA VAL A 78 -7.16 8.52 -4.48
C VAL A 78 -6.90 9.63 -5.47
N ARG A 79 -6.28 10.71 -4.99
CA ARG A 79 -5.77 11.81 -5.82
C ARG A 79 -4.28 11.93 -5.55
N GLU A 80 -3.47 11.77 -6.59
CA GLU A 80 -2.02 11.84 -6.46
C GLU A 80 -1.50 13.17 -6.97
N ARG A 81 -0.50 13.70 -6.28
CA ARG A 81 0.32 14.80 -6.72
C ARG A 81 1.77 14.39 -6.55
N SER A 82 2.59 14.68 -7.56
CA SER A 82 4.02 14.40 -7.53
C SER A 82 4.75 15.69 -7.88
N GLU A 83 5.62 16.12 -6.98
CA GLU A 83 6.54 17.24 -7.22
C GLU A 83 7.85 16.74 -7.86
N ARG A 84 8.22 15.49 -7.56
CA ARG A 84 9.36 14.76 -8.12
C ARG A 84 8.98 13.30 -8.38
N PRO A 85 9.59 12.59 -9.35
CA PRO A 85 9.25 11.20 -9.66
C PRO A 85 9.28 10.22 -8.47
N GLU A 86 10.13 10.50 -7.48
CA GLU A 86 10.36 9.75 -6.24
C GLU A 86 9.37 10.07 -5.10
N ASP A 87 8.72 11.23 -5.16
CA ASP A 87 7.88 11.77 -4.09
C ASP A 87 6.42 11.85 -4.55
N VAL A 88 5.54 11.19 -3.81
CA VAL A 88 4.11 11.16 -4.13
C VAL A 88 3.30 11.53 -2.89
N GLU A 89 2.56 12.62 -3.00
CA GLU A 89 1.49 12.98 -2.07
C GLU A 89 0.20 12.31 -2.57
N LYS A 90 -0.44 11.52 -1.70
CA LYS A 90 -1.76 10.92 -1.95
C LYS A 90 -2.77 11.53 -0.99
N LYS A 91 -3.85 12.07 -1.56
CA LYS A 91 -5.06 12.41 -0.80
C LYS A 91 -6.07 11.31 -0.96
N VAL A 92 -6.44 10.68 0.15
CA VAL A 92 -7.26 9.49 0.19
C VAL A 92 -8.56 9.76 0.94
N THR A 93 -9.67 9.51 0.27
CA THR A 93 -11.02 9.55 0.87
C THR A 93 -11.58 8.13 0.86
N ILE A 94 -11.86 7.56 2.04
CA ILE A 94 -12.46 6.22 2.15
C ILE A 94 -13.96 6.32 1.85
N LEU A 95 -14.41 5.68 0.76
CA LEU A 95 -15.78 5.76 0.26
C LEU A 95 -16.73 4.75 0.93
N GLY A 96 -16.19 3.61 1.33
CA GLY A 96 -16.93 2.50 1.92
C GLY A 96 -16.08 1.24 2.06
N GLU A 97 -16.71 0.18 2.55
CA GLU A 97 -16.08 -1.12 2.82
C GLU A 97 -16.76 -2.22 2.02
N ILE A 98 -15.97 -3.09 1.39
CA ILE A 98 -16.45 -4.33 0.79
C ILE A 98 -16.51 -5.40 1.88
N LEU A 99 -17.73 -5.86 2.18
CA LEU A 99 -17.94 -6.91 3.18
C LEU A 99 -17.55 -8.27 2.60
N LEU A 100 -16.55 -8.90 3.20
CA LEU A 100 -16.09 -10.23 2.84
C LEU A 100 -17.06 -11.28 3.42
N GLU A 101 -17.47 -12.25 2.59
CA GLU A 101 -18.49 -13.27 2.96
C GLU A 101 -18.04 -14.23 4.09
N ASN A 102 -16.76 -14.22 4.52
CA ASN A 102 -16.19 -15.12 5.54
C ASN A 102 -15.30 -14.36 6.55
N ASN A 103 -15.89 -13.61 7.47
CA ASN A 103 -15.18 -13.03 8.62
C ASN A 103 -15.20 -13.97 9.83
N ILE A 104 -14.40 -15.05 9.81
CA ILE A 104 -13.81 -15.66 11.02
C ILE A 104 -12.49 -16.30 10.59
N VAL A 105 -11.36 -15.67 10.91
CA VAL A 105 -10.07 -16.36 10.96
C VAL A 105 -9.68 -16.41 12.44
N GLU A 106 -9.79 -17.59 13.06
CA GLU A 106 -9.06 -17.88 14.29
C GLU A 106 -7.57 -17.85 13.92
N HIS A 107 -6.83 -16.91 14.48
CA HIS A 107 -5.38 -16.87 14.34
C HIS A 107 -4.75 -17.75 15.42
N ASP A 108 -4.04 -18.78 14.99
CA ASP A 108 -3.00 -19.45 15.78
C ASP A 108 -1.78 -19.55 14.86
N HIS A 109 -0.76 -18.72 15.09
CA HIS A 109 0.45 -18.71 14.26
C HIS A 109 1.68 -19.06 15.10
N VAL A 110 2.33 -20.15 14.68
CA VAL A 110 3.70 -20.51 15.04
C VAL A 110 4.58 -20.13 13.86
N HIS A 111 5.53 -19.22 14.07
CA HIS A 111 6.57 -18.93 13.09
C HIS A 111 7.57 -20.09 13.04
N ILE A 112 7.67 -20.76 11.90
CA ILE A 112 8.87 -21.54 11.56
C ILE A 112 9.64 -20.68 10.55
N HIS A 113 10.58 -19.89 11.07
CA HIS A 113 11.61 -19.24 10.27
C HIS A 113 12.65 -20.29 9.87
N GLU A 114 12.41 -21.04 8.79
CA GLU A 114 13.51 -21.75 8.12
C GLU A 114 14.09 -20.84 7.04
N ASN A 115 15.03 -19.99 7.48
CA ASN A 115 15.99 -19.31 6.61
C ASN A 115 16.59 -20.30 5.62
N ASN A 116 16.55 -20.01 4.32
CA ASN A 116 17.63 -20.30 3.35
C ASN A 116 17.27 -19.75 1.95
N SER A 117 17.33 -18.42 1.77
CA SER A 117 17.65 -17.89 0.44
C SER A 117 19.01 -17.18 0.50
N ASP A 118 20.02 -17.76 -0.14
CA ASP A 118 21.34 -17.17 -0.36
C ASP A 118 21.25 -16.01 -1.37
N SER A 119 20.32 -15.07 -1.17
CA SER A 119 20.14 -13.91 -2.03
C SER A 119 20.81 -12.70 -1.40
N SER A 120 21.77 -12.12 -2.13
CA SER A 120 22.37 -10.84 -1.73
C SER A 120 21.41 -9.71 -2.06
N ILE A 121 20.97 -8.95 -1.06
CA ILE A 121 20.16 -7.74 -1.27
C ILE A 121 21.04 -6.51 -1.24
N THR A 122 20.87 -5.68 -2.25
CA THR A 122 21.42 -4.32 -2.30
C THR A 122 20.27 -3.31 -2.37
N ILE A 123 20.41 -2.22 -1.62
CA ILE A 123 19.52 -1.06 -1.68
C ILE A 123 20.30 0.01 -2.42
N ASP A 124 19.80 0.49 -3.56
CA ASP A 124 20.43 1.59 -4.29
C ASP A 124 19.99 2.94 -3.72
N TRP A 125 20.96 3.73 -3.26
CA TRP A 125 20.76 4.95 -2.46
C TRP A 125 20.68 6.21 -3.32
N TYR A 126 19.66 7.05 -3.08
CA TYR A 126 19.60 8.43 -3.57
C TYR A 126 19.84 9.39 -2.40
N LYS A 127 21.00 10.07 -2.38
CA LYS A 127 21.50 10.81 -1.20
C LYS A 127 20.61 11.98 -0.78
N ASP A 128 20.01 12.72 -1.71
CA ASP A 128 19.31 13.96 -1.39
C ASP A 128 18.02 13.72 -0.57
N ILE A 129 17.32 12.59 -0.78
CA ILE A 129 16.08 12.24 -0.04
C ILE A 129 16.41 11.88 1.40
N LEU A 130 17.54 11.21 1.63
CA LEU A 130 17.95 10.76 2.94
C LEU A 130 18.50 11.90 3.78
N GLU A 131 19.23 12.83 3.14
CA GLU A 131 19.60 14.10 3.77
C GLU A 131 18.34 14.90 4.12
N TYR A 132 17.35 14.96 3.23
CA TYR A 132 16.07 15.63 3.49
C TYR A 132 15.31 15.00 4.67
N LEU A 133 15.27 13.67 4.73
CA LEU A 133 14.61 12.91 5.81
C LEU A 133 15.48 12.77 7.07
N GLN A 134 16.73 13.25 7.04
CA GLN A 134 17.72 13.14 8.13
C GLN A 134 17.95 11.69 8.61
N VAL A 135 17.95 10.73 7.69
CA VAL A 135 18.18 9.31 7.99
C VAL A 135 19.66 9.08 8.34
N THR A 136 19.90 8.45 9.48
CA THR A 136 21.24 8.17 10.02
C THR A 136 21.83 6.86 9.50
N ASP A 137 23.16 6.72 9.47
CA ASP A 137 23.83 5.47 9.06
C ASP A 137 23.37 4.24 9.86
N ASP A 138 23.05 4.40 11.15
CA ASP A 138 22.52 3.34 11.99
C ASP A 138 21.11 2.88 11.54
N GLU A 139 20.24 3.82 11.15
CA GLU A 139 18.92 3.51 10.59
C GLU A 139 19.03 2.79 9.24
N ILE A 140 20.02 3.17 8.43
CA ILE A 140 20.31 2.52 7.15
C ILE A 140 20.67 1.04 7.37
N GLU A 141 21.54 0.76 8.33
CA GLU A 141 21.93 -0.61 8.68
C GLU A 141 20.73 -1.41 9.21
N GLU A 142 19.93 -0.81 10.08
CA GLU A 142 18.71 -1.42 10.62
C GLU A 142 17.72 -1.78 9.50
N TYR A 143 17.40 -0.85 8.60
CA TYR A 143 16.45 -1.09 7.51
C TYR A 143 16.97 -2.17 6.56
N THR A 144 18.29 -2.18 6.29
CA THR A 144 18.92 -3.22 5.48
C THR A 144 18.76 -4.61 6.13
N LYS A 145 18.92 -4.70 7.45
CA LYS A 145 18.69 -5.94 8.20
C LYS A 145 17.23 -6.38 8.11
N LEU A 146 16.27 -5.47 8.33
CA LEU A 146 14.84 -5.78 8.24
C LEU A 146 14.46 -6.28 6.84
N VAL A 147 14.99 -5.66 5.77
CA VAL A 147 14.78 -6.13 4.39
C VAL A 147 15.31 -7.56 4.20
N LYS A 148 16.52 -7.86 4.72
CA LYS A 148 17.12 -9.21 4.67
C LYS A 148 16.36 -10.26 5.47
N GLU A 149 15.67 -9.86 6.53
CA GLU A 149 14.82 -10.77 7.30
C GLU A 149 13.47 -11.04 6.60
N ASN A 150 13.11 -10.23 5.60
CA ASN A 150 11.82 -10.28 4.90
C ASN A 150 11.90 -10.67 3.41
N ILE A 151 13.03 -11.21 2.93
CA ILE A 151 13.28 -11.52 1.50
C ILE A 151 12.15 -12.34 0.88
N GLU A 152 11.69 -13.38 1.57
CA GLU A 152 10.65 -14.27 1.07
C GLU A 152 9.33 -13.53 0.79
N ARG A 153 8.93 -12.62 1.68
CA ARG A 153 7.75 -11.78 1.50
C ARG A 153 7.92 -10.86 0.30
N ILE A 154 9.11 -10.30 0.09
CA ILE A 154 9.42 -9.46 -1.08
C ILE A 154 9.29 -10.26 -2.37
N ILE A 155 9.87 -11.46 -2.42
CA ILE A 155 9.79 -12.34 -3.60
C ILE A 155 8.33 -12.68 -3.90
N LYS A 156 7.55 -13.09 -2.90
CA LYS A 156 6.11 -13.36 -3.06
C LYS A 156 5.36 -12.14 -3.58
N CYS A 157 5.61 -10.95 -3.05
CA CYS A 157 5.01 -9.73 -3.57
C CYS A 157 5.33 -9.51 -5.05
N ILE A 158 6.57 -9.73 -5.48
CA ILE A 158 6.97 -9.61 -6.89
C ILE A 158 6.18 -10.60 -7.75
N GLU A 159 6.07 -11.86 -7.33
CA GLU A 159 5.27 -12.88 -8.02
C GLU A 159 3.79 -12.46 -8.10
N TYR A 160 3.22 -12.01 -6.99
CA TYR A 160 1.82 -11.61 -6.90
C TYR A 160 1.48 -10.38 -7.73
N THR A 161 2.38 -9.39 -7.85
CA THR A 161 2.16 -8.27 -8.78
C THR A 161 2.06 -8.72 -10.25
N GLN A 162 2.75 -9.79 -10.64
CA GLN A 162 2.63 -10.34 -12.01
C GLN A 162 1.31 -11.06 -12.23
N GLU A 163 0.77 -11.68 -11.18
CA GLU A 163 -0.51 -12.40 -11.22
C GLU A 163 -1.73 -11.50 -11.14
N THR A 164 -1.59 -10.32 -10.53
CA THR A 164 -2.65 -9.33 -10.37
C THR A 164 -2.18 -7.98 -10.93
N PRO A 165 -2.23 -7.79 -12.27
CA PRO A 165 -1.92 -6.51 -12.89
C PRO A 165 -2.76 -5.38 -12.28
N ASP A 166 -2.18 -4.18 -12.18
CA ASP A 166 -2.75 -3.00 -11.51
C ASP A 166 -2.87 -3.10 -9.97
N THR A 167 -2.14 -4.02 -9.35
CA THR A 167 -2.09 -4.18 -7.89
C THR A 167 -0.68 -3.97 -7.39
N ASP A 168 -0.54 -3.02 -6.48
CA ASP A 168 0.68 -2.81 -5.72
C ASP A 168 0.55 -3.52 -4.37
N TYR A 169 1.64 -4.11 -3.88
CA TYR A 169 1.71 -4.72 -2.55
C TYR A 169 2.63 -3.91 -1.65
N LEU A 170 2.26 -3.80 -0.38
CA LEU A 170 3.02 -3.08 0.63
C LEU A 170 3.07 -3.92 1.91
N PHE A 171 4.21 -3.95 2.60
CA PHE A 171 4.22 -4.42 3.97
C PHE A 171 5.19 -3.60 4.82
N ILE A 172 4.78 -3.40 6.08
CA ILE A 172 5.49 -2.55 7.03
C ILE A 172 6.65 -3.33 7.63
N LEU A 173 7.85 -2.74 7.55
CA LEU A 173 9.04 -3.24 8.24
C LEU A 173 9.13 -2.69 9.66
N LYS A 174 8.82 -1.39 9.83
CA LYS A 174 8.84 -0.69 11.10
C LYS A 174 7.88 0.49 11.07
N GLY A 175 7.08 0.66 12.11
CA GLY A 175 6.12 1.76 12.25
C GLY A 175 6.20 2.41 13.62
N TRP A 176 5.89 3.70 13.67
CA TRP A 176 5.78 4.46 14.92
C TRP A 176 4.77 5.58 14.76
N GLU A 177 4.27 6.05 15.90
CA GLU A 177 3.31 7.14 15.95
C GLU A 177 3.96 8.37 16.59
N THR A 178 3.65 9.55 16.06
CA THR A 178 4.02 10.83 16.69
C THR A 178 2.78 11.69 16.85
N THR A 179 2.53 12.12 18.08
CA THR A 179 1.45 13.08 18.37
C THR A 179 1.95 14.51 18.13
N THR A 180 1.19 15.29 17.37
CA THR A 180 1.43 16.73 17.19
C THR A 180 0.24 17.53 17.70
N MET A 181 0.37 18.87 17.77
CA MET A 181 -0.77 19.74 18.09
C MET A 181 -1.94 19.62 17.10
N GLN A 182 -1.70 19.07 15.90
CA GLN A 182 -2.67 19.01 14.80
C GLN A 182 -3.29 17.61 14.62
N GLY A 183 -2.86 16.61 15.39
CA GLY A 183 -3.33 15.22 15.29
C GLY A 183 -2.20 14.20 15.47
N GLN A 184 -2.53 12.93 15.18
CA GLN A 184 -1.58 11.82 15.14
C GLN A 184 -0.97 11.70 13.75
N ILE A 185 0.34 11.47 13.70
CA ILE A 185 1.07 11.15 12.47
C ILE A 185 1.57 9.72 12.63
N PHE A 186 1.15 8.84 11.72
CA PHE A 186 1.72 7.50 11.62
C PHE A 186 2.86 7.54 10.62
N LYS A 187 4.02 7.04 11.04
CA LYS A 187 5.23 7.01 10.24
C LYS A 187 5.68 5.58 10.11
N HIS A 188 6.07 5.17 8.93
CA HIS A 188 6.57 3.82 8.73
C HIS A 188 7.59 3.73 7.62
N VAL A 189 8.46 2.73 7.76
CA VAL A 189 9.32 2.23 6.70
C VAL A 189 8.75 0.90 6.24
N SER A 190 8.56 0.79 4.92
CA SER A 190 7.86 -0.32 4.29
C SER A 190 8.57 -0.77 3.03
N VAL A 191 8.30 -1.99 2.60
CA VAL A 191 8.60 -2.43 1.24
C VAL A 191 7.34 -2.26 0.41
N HIS A 192 7.45 -1.51 -0.69
CA HIS A 192 6.40 -1.34 -1.67
C HIS A 192 6.81 -1.98 -3.00
N VAL A 193 6.02 -2.92 -3.49
CA VAL A 193 6.24 -3.60 -4.77
C VAL A 193 5.20 -3.15 -5.76
N ALA A 194 5.65 -2.36 -6.74
CA ALA A 194 4.83 -1.84 -7.83
C ALA A 194 5.44 -2.26 -9.17
N ASP A 195 4.62 -2.75 -10.10
CA ASP A 195 5.04 -3.27 -11.40
C ASP A 195 6.19 -4.30 -11.30
N GLY A 196 6.12 -5.19 -10.30
CA GLY A 196 7.15 -6.21 -10.03
C GLY A 196 8.48 -5.65 -9.52
N LYS A 197 8.55 -4.38 -9.14
CA LYS A 197 9.75 -3.73 -8.65
C LYS A 197 9.60 -3.37 -7.17
N PRO A 198 10.44 -3.93 -6.29
CA PRO A 198 10.41 -3.60 -4.87
C PRO A 198 11.21 -2.32 -4.59
N TYR A 199 10.63 -1.45 -3.77
CA TYR A 199 11.22 -0.23 -3.28
C TYR A 199 11.12 -0.18 -1.76
N LEU A 200 12.18 0.29 -1.12
CA LEU A 200 12.10 0.73 0.27
C LEU A 200 11.47 2.12 0.27
N ILE A 201 10.40 2.29 1.05
CA ILE A 201 9.68 3.55 1.16
C ILE A 201 9.61 3.98 2.62
N TYR A 202 9.66 5.29 2.82
CA TYR A 202 9.24 5.93 4.06
C TYR A 202 7.91 6.63 3.77
N SER A 203 6.95 6.49 4.68
CA SER A 203 5.67 7.16 4.56
C SER A 203 5.22 7.81 5.84
N GLU A 204 4.52 8.92 5.66
CA GLU A 204 3.86 9.67 6.72
C GLU A 204 2.38 9.80 6.41
N GLU A 205 1.56 9.34 7.34
CA GLU A 205 0.11 9.36 7.24
C GLU A 205 -0.46 10.33 8.27
N TYR A 206 -1.26 11.25 7.77
CA TYR A 206 -1.92 12.29 8.55
C TYR A 206 -3.42 12.12 8.38
N GLU A 207 -4.14 12.03 9.49
CA GLU A 207 -5.59 12.10 9.48
C GLU A 207 -6.02 13.55 9.76
N ARG A 208 -6.71 14.18 8.80
CA ARG A 208 -7.17 15.56 8.96
C ARG A 208 -8.52 15.78 8.29
N TYR A 209 -9.50 16.25 9.05
CA TYR A 209 -10.85 16.61 8.56
C TYR A 209 -11.58 15.50 7.77
N GLY A 210 -11.38 14.23 8.15
CA GLY A 210 -12.00 13.08 7.46
C GLY A 210 -11.33 12.67 6.14
N GLU A 211 -10.16 13.23 5.83
CA GLU A 211 -9.29 12.78 4.74
C GLU A 211 -7.97 12.24 5.31
N HIS A 212 -7.44 11.20 4.65
CA HIS A 212 -6.11 10.67 4.92
C HIS A 212 -5.14 11.25 3.90
N MET A 213 -4.16 11.99 4.40
CA MET A 213 -3.05 12.52 3.62
C MET A 213 -1.85 11.62 3.83
N ILE A 214 -1.35 11.02 2.76
CA ILE A 214 -0.20 10.11 2.81
C ILE A 214 0.91 10.69 1.94
N TYR A 215 2.09 10.85 2.52
CA TYR A 215 3.30 11.19 1.78
C TYR A 215 4.14 9.94 1.64
N TYR A 216 4.46 9.55 0.41
CA TYR A 216 5.36 8.44 0.11
C TYR A 216 6.67 8.99 -0.44
N PHE A 217 7.76 8.61 0.22
CA PHE A 217 9.12 8.92 -0.16
C PHE A 217 9.85 7.62 -0.51
N ARG A 218 10.31 7.48 -1.75
CA ARG A 218 11.13 6.33 -2.15
C ARG A 218 12.54 6.51 -1.62
N LEU A 219 12.93 5.70 -0.64
CA LEU A 219 14.27 5.72 -0.05
C LEU A 219 15.30 5.06 -0.96
N GLY A 220 14.89 3.96 -1.61
CA GLY A 220 15.79 3.22 -2.48
C GLY A 220 15.10 2.09 -3.22
N ARG A 221 15.76 1.62 -4.27
CA ARG A 221 15.32 0.41 -4.98
C ARG A 221 15.96 -0.81 -4.34
N ILE A 222 15.17 -1.85 -4.12
CA ILE A 222 15.68 -3.13 -3.63
C ILE A 222 16.06 -3.98 -4.85
N VAL A 223 17.29 -4.47 -4.88
CA VAL A 223 17.78 -5.39 -5.91
C VAL A 223 18.10 -6.72 -5.24
N ILE A 224 17.40 -7.77 -5.69
CA ILE A 224 17.61 -9.14 -5.23
C ILE A 224 18.60 -9.80 -6.20
N GLY A 225 19.81 -10.01 -5.73
CA GLY A 225 20.86 -10.75 -6.43
C GLY A 225 20.58 -12.26 -6.43
N LYS A 226 20.96 -12.92 -7.52
CA LYS A 226 21.03 -14.38 -7.61
C LYS A 226 22.32 -14.90 -7.02
#